data_AF-A0AAD8J5A2-F1
#
_entry.id   AF-A0AAD8J5A2-F1
#
_cell.length_a   1.000
_cell.length_b   1.000
_cell.length_c   1.000
_cell.angle_alpha   90.00
_cell.angle_beta   90.00
_cell.angle_gamma   90.00
#
_symmetry.space_group_name_H-M   'P 1'
#
loop_
_entity.id
_entity.type
_entity.pdbx_description
1 polymer ?
#
loop_
_entity_poly.entity_id
_entity_poly.type
_entity_poly.pdbx_seq_one_letter_code
_entity_poly.pdbx_strand_id
1 'polypeptide(L)'
;MSQAMLQSPKLKGSMSGFLEHHGENENQVTSMGRKQRRTYKYRFLKLSSILEPGRPPKTNKAAILNDVVRMLTQLRSEANTLKESNEEVQEKIGDLKAGKHKLRDEKQKIKADKEKLEQQV
;
A
#
# COMPACT_ATOMS: atom_id res chain seq x y z
N MET A 1 -84.63 -36.98 -29.21
CA MET A 1 -84.83 -37.14 -27.75
C MET A 1 -83.81 -38.19 -27.32
N SER A 2 -82.72 -37.89 -26.63
CA SER A 2 -82.65 -37.10 -25.40
C SER A 2 -81.38 -36.26 -25.29
N GLN A 3 -81.58 -35.12 -24.63
CA GLN A 3 -80.68 -34.05 -24.29
C GLN A 3 -80.49 -34.08 -22.76
N ALA A 4 -79.23 -34.03 -22.28
CA ALA A 4 -78.82 -33.51 -20.97
C ALA A 4 -77.27 -33.60 -20.90
N MET A 5 -76.51 -32.54 -21.19
CA MET A 5 -76.12 -31.46 -20.26
C MET A 5 -75.60 -31.98 -18.91
N LEU A 6 -74.31 -32.32 -18.86
CA LEU A 6 -73.52 -32.34 -17.63
C LEU A 6 -72.35 -31.37 -17.82
N GLN A 7 -72.63 -30.10 -17.53
CA GLN A 7 -71.65 -29.03 -17.46
C GLN A 7 -71.08 -29.02 -16.04
N SER A 8 -69.86 -29.53 -15.85
CA SER A 8 -69.17 -29.44 -14.57
C SER A 8 -68.79 -27.98 -14.27
N PRO A 9 -68.90 -27.51 -13.02
CA PRO A 9 -68.68 -26.12 -12.66
C PRO A 9 -67.21 -25.71 -12.84
N LYS A 10 -67.00 -24.57 -13.52
CA LYS A 10 -65.70 -23.90 -13.61
C LYS A 10 -65.29 -23.43 -12.20
N LEU A 11 -64.30 -24.09 -11.60
CA LEU A 11 -63.59 -23.55 -10.45
C LEU A 11 -62.83 -22.29 -10.90
N LYS A 12 -63.38 -21.11 -10.61
CA LYS A 12 -62.63 -19.85 -10.62
C LYS A 12 -61.69 -19.85 -9.41
N GLY A 13 -60.53 -20.48 -9.58
CA GLY A 13 -59.36 -20.25 -8.73
C GLY A 13 -58.42 -19.30 -9.44
N SER A 14 -58.33 -18.07 -8.98
CA SER A 14 -57.30 -17.12 -9.43
C SER A 14 -55.92 -17.67 -9.06
N MET A 15 -55.23 -18.26 -10.02
CA MET A 15 -53.80 -18.64 -9.92
C MET A 15 -52.90 -17.51 -10.45
N SER A 16 -53.39 -16.27 -10.44
CA SER A 16 -52.63 -15.10 -10.93
C SER A 16 -51.63 -14.54 -9.90
N GLY A 17 -51.40 -15.23 -8.77
CA GLY A 17 -50.64 -14.66 -7.65
C GLY A 17 -49.44 -15.48 -7.15
N PHE A 18 -49.05 -16.58 -7.81
CA PHE A 18 -48.11 -17.53 -7.21
C PHE A 18 -46.85 -17.85 -8.02
N LEU A 19 -46.39 -16.97 -8.92
CA LEU A 19 -45.17 -17.24 -9.70
C LEU A 19 -44.11 -16.12 -9.82
N GLU A 20 -44.17 -15.01 -9.07
CA GLU A 20 -43.21 -13.90 -9.24
C GLU A 20 -42.43 -13.47 -7.99
N HIS A 21 -41.89 -14.39 -7.19
CA HIS A 21 -40.99 -14.02 -6.08
C HIS A 21 -39.61 -14.65 -6.05
N HIS A 22 -39.14 -15.27 -7.16
CA HIS A 22 -37.77 -15.81 -7.22
C HIS A 22 -36.76 -15.00 -8.06
N GLY A 23 -37.17 -13.90 -8.71
CA GLY A 23 -36.30 -13.14 -9.64
C GLY A 23 -35.41 -12.04 -9.03
N GLU A 24 -35.64 -11.63 -7.78
CA GLU A 24 -34.98 -10.43 -7.22
C GLU A 24 -33.69 -10.73 -6.45
N ASN A 25 -33.53 -11.95 -5.93
CA ASN A 25 -32.36 -12.35 -5.14
C ASN A 25 -31.14 -12.73 -6.00
N GLU A 26 -31.34 -13.34 -7.18
CA GLU A 26 -30.24 -13.74 -8.06
C GLU A 26 -29.52 -12.53 -8.70
N ASN A 27 -30.25 -11.46 -9.00
CA ASN A 27 -29.70 -10.23 -9.58
C ASN A 27 -28.80 -9.47 -8.58
N GLN A 28 -29.09 -9.54 -7.29
CA GLN A 28 -28.29 -8.88 -6.24
C GLN A 28 -26.99 -9.64 -5.95
N VAL A 29 -27.05 -10.97 -5.83
CA VAL A 29 -25.86 -11.82 -5.60
C VAL A 29 -24.89 -11.75 -6.79
N THR A 30 -25.41 -11.79 -8.01
CA THR A 30 -24.58 -11.66 -9.24
C THR A 30 -23.99 -10.25 -9.40
N SER A 31 -24.71 -9.21 -9.00
CA SER A 31 -24.21 -7.82 -8.95
C SER A 31 -23.07 -7.66 -7.94
N MET A 32 -23.19 -8.28 -6.75
CA MET A 32 -22.15 -8.25 -5.73
C MET A 32 -20.86 -8.94 -6.20
N GLY A 33 -20.96 -10.12 -6.81
CA GLY A 33 -19.80 -10.82 -7.38
C GLY A 33 -19.09 -10.02 -8.49
N ARG A 34 -19.85 -9.31 -9.33
CA ARG A 34 -19.30 -8.40 -10.34
C ARG A 34 -18.58 -7.19 -9.71
N LYS A 35 -19.17 -6.57 -8.68
CA LYS A 35 -18.54 -5.48 -7.93
C LYS A 35 -17.22 -5.93 -7.31
N GLN A 36 -17.21 -7.10 -6.65
CA GLN A 36 -16.01 -7.67 -6.05
C GLN A 36 -14.90 -7.90 -7.10
N ARG A 37 -15.25 -8.43 -8.27
CA ARG A 37 -14.30 -8.66 -9.37
C ARG A 37 -13.72 -7.36 -9.91
N ARG A 38 -14.54 -6.31 -10.07
CA ARG A 38 -14.10 -4.97 -10.51
C ARG A 38 -13.13 -4.35 -9.49
N THR A 39 -13.50 -4.39 -8.21
CA THR A 39 -12.64 -3.91 -7.12
C THR A 39 -11.29 -4.63 -7.10
N TYR A 40 -11.31 -5.95 -7.23
CA TYR A 40 -10.10 -6.76 -7.28
C TYR A 40 -9.23 -6.41 -8.51
N LYS A 41 -9.84 -6.30 -9.70
CA LYS A 41 -9.12 -5.89 -10.91
C LYS A 41 -8.49 -4.52 -10.77
N TYR A 42 -9.21 -3.56 -10.19
CA TYR A 42 -8.70 -2.21 -9.95
C TYR A 42 -7.47 -2.21 -9.03
N ARG A 43 -7.48 -3.01 -7.96
CA ARG A 43 -6.32 -3.14 -7.06
C ARG A 43 -5.07 -3.63 -7.78
N PHE A 44 -5.19 -4.63 -8.66
CA PHE A 44 -4.06 -5.13 -9.46
C PHE A 44 -3.56 -4.12 -10.49
N LEU A 45 -4.46 -3.37 -11.13
CA LEU A 45 -4.06 -2.31 -12.06
C LEU A 45 -3.29 -1.20 -11.33
N LYS A 46 -3.81 -0.74 -10.18
CA LYS A 46 -3.14 0.25 -9.34
C LYS A 46 -1.76 -0.24 -8.88
N LEU A 47 -1.66 -1.50 -8.48
CA LEU A 47 -0.40 -2.10 -8.06
C LEU A 47 0.62 -2.14 -9.21
N SER A 48 0.19 -2.55 -10.40
CA SER A 48 1.07 -2.56 -11.56
C SER A 48 1.56 -1.17 -11.96
N SER A 49 0.73 -0.12 -11.84
CA SER A 49 1.17 1.25 -12.15
C SER A 49 2.19 1.79 -11.15
N ILE A 50 2.17 1.30 -9.91
CA ILE A 50 3.17 1.66 -8.89
C ILE A 50 4.50 0.95 -9.20
N LEU A 51 4.44 -0.32 -9.60
CA LEU A 51 5.64 -1.11 -9.88
C LEU A 51 6.41 -0.62 -11.11
N GLU A 52 5.71 -0.20 -12.15
CA GLU A 52 6.32 0.29 -13.39
C GLU A 52 5.63 1.58 -13.85
N PRO A 53 5.95 2.72 -13.20
CA PRO A 53 5.44 4.02 -13.62
C PRO A 53 5.80 4.29 -15.09
N GLY A 54 4.84 4.77 -15.87
CA GLY A 54 5.03 5.10 -17.28
C GLY A 54 4.93 3.91 -18.26
N ARG A 55 4.71 2.69 -17.77
CA ARG A 55 4.41 1.53 -18.62
C ARG A 55 2.93 1.13 -18.54
N PRO A 56 2.37 0.52 -19.61
CA PRO A 56 1.03 -0.05 -19.54
C PRO A 56 0.92 -1.07 -18.39
N PRO A 57 -0.19 -1.07 -17.63
CA PRO A 57 -0.36 -2.00 -16.51
C PRO A 57 -0.30 -3.46 -16.95
N LYS A 58 0.51 -4.26 -16.25
CA LYS A 58 0.56 -5.71 -16.39
C LYS A 58 -0.81 -6.32 -16.03
N THR A 59 -1.13 -7.43 -16.67
CA THR A 59 -2.37 -8.19 -16.45
C THR A 59 -2.12 -9.52 -15.73
N ASN A 60 -0.88 -10.02 -15.75
CA ASN A 60 -0.49 -11.24 -15.05
C ASN A 60 -0.35 -10.98 -13.54
N LYS A 61 -1.29 -11.50 -12.76
CA LYS A 61 -1.39 -11.30 -11.31
C LYS A 61 -0.21 -11.90 -10.54
N ALA A 62 0.26 -13.09 -10.92
CA ALA A 62 1.38 -13.74 -10.24
C ALA A 62 2.67 -12.95 -10.44
N ALA A 63 2.90 -12.48 -11.67
CA ALA A 63 4.04 -11.61 -11.98
C ALA A 63 4.00 -10.30 -11.18
N ILE A 64 2.83 -9.64 -11.11
CA ILE A 64 2.64 -8.43 -10.30
C ILE A 64 3.00 -8.68 -8.83
N LEU A 65 2.51 -9.77 -8.24
CA LEU A 65 2.80 -10.08 -6.84
C LEU A 65 4.29 -10.38 -6.60
N ASN A 66 4.93 -11.13 -7.49
CA ASN A 66 6.38 -11.38 -7.41
C ASN A 66 7.19 -10.09 -7.51
N ASP A 67 6.83 -9.19 -8.43
CA ASP A 67 7.47 -7.89 -8.59
C ASP A 67 7.32 -7.03 -7.33
N VAL A 68 6.14 -7.04 -6.68
CA VAL A 68 5.94 -6.37 -5.38
C VAL A 68 6.88 -6.94 -4.31
N VAL A 69 6.96 -8.25 -4.18
CA VAL A 69 7.81 -8.88 -3.16
C VAL A 69 9.28 -8.53 -3.38
N ARG A 70 9.74 -8.54 -4.63
CA ARG A 70 11.10 -8.15 -5.00
C ARG A 70 11.36 -6.68 -4.66
N MET A 71 10.49 -5.77 -5.09
CA MET A 71 10.63 -4.34 -4.85
C MET A 71 10.57 -4.01 -3.35
N LEU A 72 9.66 -4.61 -2.58
CA LEU A 72 9.58 -4.40 -1.13
C LEU A 72 10.84 -4.90 -0.40
N THR A 73 11.38 -6.04 -0.82
CA THR A 73 12.64 -6.54 -0.26
C THR A 73 13.79 -5.57 -0.54
N GLN A 74 13.89 -5.08 -1.77
CA GLN A 74 14.89 -4.09 -2.16
C GLN A 74 14.74 -2.78 -1.37
N LEU A 75 13.53 -2.19 -1.32
CA LEU A 75 13.27 -0.95 -0.60
C LEU A 75 13.56 -1.08 0.90
N ARG A 76 13.28 -2.23 1.52
CA ARG A 76 13.64 -2.50 2.92
C ARG A 76 15.14 -2.54 3.12
N SER A 77 15.88 -3.18 2.20
CA SER A 77 17.34 -3.20 2.25
C SER A 77 17.91 -1.80 2.10
N GLU A 78 17.44 -1.04 1.11
CA GLU A 78 17.87 0.35 0.89
C GLU A 78 17.57 1.24 2.11
N ALA A 79 16.39 1.09 2.72
CA ALA A 79 16.03 1.83 3.92
C ALA A 79 16.94 1.51 5.11
N ASN A 80 17.33 0.24 5.29
CA ASN A 80 18.27 -0.15 6.34
C ASN A 80 19.67 0.41 6.09
N THR A 81 20.18 0.31 4.87
CA THR A 81 21.49 0.88 4.50
C THR A 81 21.51 2.40 4.67
N LEU A 82 20.44 3.10 4.30
CA LEU A 82 20.32 4.54 4.52
C LEU A 82 20.30 4.89 6.02
N LYS A 83 19.63 4.07 6.84
CA LYS A 83 19.61 4.25 8.29
C LYS A 83 21.02 4.10 8.89
N GLU A 84 21.73 3.03 8.53
CA GLU A 84 23.10 2.77 8.97
C GLU A 84 24.05 3.91 8.55
N SER A 85 23.97 4.34 7.29
CA SER A 85 24.80 5.45 6.78
C SER A 85 24.48 6.77 7.49
N ASN A 86 23.21 7.04 7.81
CA ASN A 86 22.83 8.23 8.56
C ASN A 86 23.37 8.19 10.00
N GLU A 87 23.33 7.02 10.66
CA GLU A 87 23.93 6.83 12.00
C GLU A 87 25.44 7.08 11.97
N GLU A 88 26.15 6.52 10.98
CA GLU A 88 27.60 6.73 10.80
C GLU A 88 27.96 8.20 10.56
N VAL A 89 27.16 8.92 9.76
CA VAL A 89 27.37 10.35 9.52
C VAL A 89 27.13 11.16 10.80
N GLN A 90 26.13 10.81 11.60
CA GLN A 90 25.86 11.48 12.87
C GLN A 90 27.00 11.28 13.87
N GLU A 91 27.59 10.08 13.94
CA GLU A 91 28.78 9.79 14.74
C GLU A 91 29.97 10.67 14.30
N LYS A 92 30.29 10.68 13.00
CA LYS A 92 31.35 11.53 12.43
C LYS A 92 31.16 13.01 12.72
N ILE A 93 29.93 13.51 12.67
CA ILE A 93 29.61 14.89 13.06
C ILE A 93 29.92 15.13 14.55
N GLY A 94 29.60 14.17 15.42
CA GLY A 94 29.94 14.20 16.84
C GLY A 94 31.43 14.30 17.08
N ASP A 95 32.20 13.42 16.45
CA ASP A 95 33.67 13.38 16.57
C ASP A 95 34.32 14.68 16.08
N LEU A 96 33.86 15.21 14.94
CA LEU A 96 34.37 16.47 14.41
C LEU A 96 34.04 17.65 15.33
N LYS A 97 32.86 17.68 15.95
CA LYS A 97 32.51 18.71 16.93
C LYS A 97 33.41 18.62 18.18
N ALA A 98 33.64 17.41 18.68
CA ALA A 98 34.51 17.17 19.82
C ALA A 98 35.97 17.54 19.51
N GLY A 99 36.49 17.12 18.36
CA GLY A 99 37.84 17.47 17.89
C GLY A 99 38.04 18.98 17.74
N LYS A 100 37.05 19.67 17.14
CA LYS A 100 37.07 21.14 17.03
C LYS A 100 37.15 21.83 18.40
N HIS A 101 36.42 21.32 19.40
CA HIS A 101 36.47 21.88 20.75
C HIS A 101 37.87 21.71 21.38
N LYS A 102 38.44 20.50 21.29
CA LYS A 102 39.79 20.21 21.81
C LYS A 102 40.85 21.13 21.19
N LEU A 103 40.81 21.31 19.87
CA LEU A 103 41.73 22.21 19.16
C LEU A 103 41.59 23.67 19.61
N ARG A 104 40.36 24.12 19.94
CA ARG A 104 40.14 25.47 20.46
C ARG A 104 40.77 25.63 21.84
N ASP A 105 40.60 24.64 22.71
CA ASP A 105 41.12 24.68 24.08
C ASP A 105 42.65 24.63 24.07
N GLU A 106 43.23 23.77 23.24
CA GLU A 106 44.68 23.68 23.04
C GLU A 106 45.25 25.00 22.47
N LYS A 107 44.59 25.59 21.47
CA LYS A 107 44.96 26.90 20.93
C LYS A 107 44.94 27.99 22.01
N GLN A 108 43.93 28.01 22.89
CA GLN A 108 43.85 28.99 23.97
C GLN A 108 44.97 28.80 25.00
N LYS A 109 45.27 27.55 25.36
CA LYS A 109 46.38 27.23 26.26
C LYS A 109 47.72 27.69 25.68
N ILE A 110 47.99 27.35 24.41
CA ILE A 110 49.23 27.78 23.72
C ILE A 110 49.33 29.30 23.68
N LYS A 111 48.23 30.01 23.41
CA LYS A 111 48.22 31.48 23.41
C LYS A 111 48.59 32.04 24.78
N ALA A 112 48.00 31.51 25.86
CA ALA A 112 48.29 31.94 27.22
C ALA A 112 49.74 31.65 27.63
N ASP A 113 50.27 30.47 27.27
CA ASP A 113 51.66 30.10 27.57
C ASP A 113 52.64 30.96 26.78
N LYS A 114 52.33 31.28 25.51
CA LYS A 114 53.10 32.23 24.69
C LYS A 114 53.15 33.63 25.35
N GLU A 115 52.00 34.17 25.74
CA GLU A 115 51.92 35.50 26.38
C GLU A 115 52.73 35.56 27.69
N LYS A 116 52.72 34.48 28.49
CA LYS A 116 53.54 34.39 29.71
C LYS A 116 55.05 34.37 29.42
N LEU A 117 55.48 33.69 28.36
CA LEU A 117 56.89 33.65 27.97
C LEU A 117 57.35 35.01 27.43
N GLU A 118 56.53 35.69 26.64
CA GLU A 118 56.83 37.04 26.12
C GLU A 118 56.94 38.08 27.25
N GLN A 119 56.27 37.90 28.38
CA GLN A 119 56.41 38.77 29.57
C GLN A 119 57.71 38.55 30.36
N GLN A 120 58.42 37.45 30.12
CA GLN A 120 59.67 37.10 30.83
C GLN A 120 60.94 37.52 30.06
N VAL A 121 60.78 38.12 28.87
CA VAL A 121 61.86 38.62 28.00
C VAL A 121 61.83 40.14 27.99
#